data_AF-A0A967I9Q0-F1
#
_entry.id   AF-A0A967I9Q0-F1
#
_cell.length_a   1.000
_cell.length_b   1.000
_cell.length_c   1.000
_cell.angle_alpha   90.00
_cell.angle_beta   90.00
_cell.angle_gamma   90.00
#
_symmetry.space_group_name_H-M   'P 1'
#
loop_
_entity.id
_entity.type
_entity.pdbx_description
1 polymer ?
#
loop_
_entity_poly.entity_id
_entity_poly.type
_entity_poly.pdbx_seq_one_letter_code
_entity_poly.pdbx_strand_id
1 'polypeptide(L)'
;MLPKIEKILYATDLGPGSSQVFRYAMSLARQYGARIDILKAAEPLSTFGQSLVELHISHDQSEEMHRQGRLQVKKDIQQRLHDFCEK
;
A
#
# COMPACT_ATOMS: atom_id res chain seq x y z
N MET A 1 4.61 19.74 27.19
CA MET A 1 5.48 18.73 26.55
C MET A 1 4.95 18.46 25.15
N LEU A 2 5.82 18.31 24.16
CA LEU A 2 5.41 17.90 22.81
C LEU A 2 5.24 16.36 22.74
N PRO A 3 4.31 15.85 21.92
CA PRO A 3 4.09 14.41 21.78
C PRO A 3 5.28 13.72 21.11
N LYS A 4 5.56 12.47 21.50
CA LYS A 4 6.53 11.60 20.82
C LYS A 4 5.90 10.96 19.60
N ILE A 5 6.63 10.94 18.48
CA ILE A 5 6.24 10.23 17.27
C ILE A 5 6.69 8.78 17.41
N GLU A 6 5.76 7.86 17.67
CA GLU A 6 6.07 6.42 17.85
C GLU A 6 5.76 5.59 16.60
N LYS A 7 4.87 6.08 15.74
CA LYS A 7 4.42 5.43 14.51
C LYS A 7 4.24 6.46 13.41
N ILE A 8 4.68 6.11 12.20
CA ILE A 8 4.58 6.91 10.98
C ILE A 8 3.77 6.11 9.96
N LEU A 9 2.66 6.68 9.48
CA LEU A 9 1.88 6.09 8.40
C LEU A 9 2.47 6.54 7.05
N TYR A 10 3.08 5.60 6.33
CA TYR A 10 3.54 5.82 4.96
C TYR A 10 2.43 5.41 3.98
N ALA A 11 1.60 6.39 3.61
CA ALA A 11 0.59 6.22 2.58
C ALA A 11 1.26 6.32 1.20
N THR A 12 1.18 5.25 0.42
CA THR A 12 1.88 5.14 -0.87
C THR A 12 0.93 4.71 -1.98
N ASP A 13 1.14 5.28 -3.15
CA ASP A 13 0.49 4.85 -4.38
C ASP A 13 1.29 3.74 -5.09
N LEU A 14 2.47 3.36 -4.56
CA LEU A 14 3.43 2.48 -5.23
C LEU A 14 3.85 3.00 -6.63
N GLY A 15 3.76 4.30 -6.88
CA GLY A 15 4.20 4.93 -8.12
C GLY A 15 5.72 5.07 -8.22
N PRO A 16 6.25 5.59 -9.35
CA PRO A 16 7.70 5.75 -9.57
C PRO A 16 8.42 6.62 -8.52
N GLY A 17 7.75 7.63 -7.95
CA GLY A 17 8.31 8.50 -6.92
C GLY A 17 8.28 7.93 -5.49
N SER A 18 7.55 6.85 -5.27
CA SER A 18 7.28 6.30 -3.93
C SER A 18 8.56 5.91 -3.18
N SER A 19 9.57 5.35 -3.86
CA SER A 19 10.84 4.96 -3.26
C SER A 19 11.62 6.13 -2.66
N GLN A 20 11.55 7.32 -3.28
CA GLN A 20 12.18 8.52 -2.75
C GLN A 20 11.45 9.01 -1.48
N VAL A 21 10.12 8.99 -1.49
CA VAL A 21 9.31 9.35 -0.33
C VAL A 21 9.53 8.37 0.82
N PHE A 22 9.68 7.07 0.53
CA PHE A 22 9.99 6.06 1.54
C PHE A 22 11.32 6.33 2.25
N ARG A 23 12.35 6.84 1.55
CA ARG A 23 13.62 7.27 2.17
C ARG A 23 13.41 8.38 3.20
N TYR A 24 12.54 9.34 2.93
CA TYR A 24 12.20 10.38 3.90
C TYR A 24 11.47 9.78 5.13
N ALA A 25 10.51 8.89 4.91
CA ALA A 25 9.81 8.19 6.00
C ALA A 25 10.79 7.39 6.89
N MET A 26 11.74 6.68 6.28
CA MET A 26 12.81 5.96 6.99
C MET A 26 13.74 6.90 7.77
N SER A 27 14.12 8.04 7.21
CA SER A 27 14.93 9.03 7.90
C SER A 27 14.24 9.54 9.17
N LEU A 28 12.95 9.88 9.07
CA LEU A 28 12.13 10.30 10.21
C LEU A 28 11.96 9.17 11.23
N ALA A 29 11.65 7.96 10.77
CA ALA A 29 11.50 6.80 11.64
C ALA A 29 12.78 6.54 12.45
N ARG A 30 13.95 6.62 11.81
CA ARG A 30 15.24 6.50 12.48
C ARG A 30 15.50 7.62 13.47
N GLN A 31 15.18 8.87 13.10
CA GLN A 31 15.37 10.04 13.98
C GLN A 31 14.53 9.95 15.25
N TYR A 32 13.29 9.46 15.16
CA TYR A 32 12.37 9.38 16.28
C TYR A 32 12.33 8.01 16.98
N GLY A 33 13.02 6.99 16.44
CA GLY A 33 12.87 5.60 16.90
C GLY A 33 11.45 5.06 16.65
N ALA A 34 10.78 5.57 15.62
CA ALA A 34 9.39 5.24 15.29
C ALA A 34 9.29 4.02 14.37
N ARG A 35 8.15 3.34 14.39
CA ARG A 35 7.78 2.30 13.42
C ARG A 35 7.10 2.91 12.20
N ILE A 36 7.23 2.26 11.04
CA ILE A 36 6.51 2.64 9.82
C ILE A 36 5.42 1.62 9.54
N ASP A 37 4.18 2.10 9.41
CA ASP A 37 3.06 1.33 8.90
C ASP A 37 2.82 1.75 7.44
N ILE A 38 2.83 0.80 6.50
CA ILE A 38 2.64 1.08 5.07
C ILE A 38 1.16 0.89 4.71
N LEU A 39 0.58 1.91 4.07
CA LEU A 39 -0.81 1.87 3.60
C LEU A 39 -0.87 2.14 2.09
N LYS A 40 -1.52 1.26 1.36
CA LYS A 40 -1.94 1.49 -0.03
C LYS A 40 -3.45 1.58 -0.07
N ALA A 41 -3.97 2.73 -0.49
CA ALA A 41 -5.38 2.88 -0.79
C ALA A 41 -5.67 2.33 -2.21
N ALA A 42 -6.79 1.62 -2.35
CA ALA A 42 -7.35 1.20 -3.62
C ALA A 42 -8.72 1.87 -3.77
N GLU A 43 -8.91 2.62 -4.84
CA GLU A 43 -10.19 3.21 -5.15
C GLU A 43 -11.15 2.11 -5.63
N PRO A 44 -12.38 2.03 -5.08
CA PRO A 44 -13.37 1.09 -5.58
C PRO A 44 -13.83 1.49 -6.99
N LEU A 45 -14.37 0.54 -7.74
CA LEU A 45 -15.06 0.85 -8.99
C LEU A 45 -16.24 1.80 -8.73
N SER A 46 -16.55 2.66 -9.69
CA SER A 46 -17.80 3.44 -9.67
C SER A 46 -19.01 2.50 -9.66
N THR A 47 -20.17 2.98 -9.23
CA THR A 47 -21.42 2.18 -9.22
C THR A 47 -21.71 1.56 -10.59
N PHE A 48 -21.54 2.34 -11.66
CA PHE A 48 -21.70 1.84 -13.03
C PHE A 48 -20.68 0.74 -13.37
N GLY A 49 -19.42 0.92 -12.98
CA GLY A 49 -18.38 -0.10 -13.18
C GLY A 49 -18.66 -1.38 -12.41
N GLN A 50 -19.16 -1.28 -11.17
CA GLN A 50 -19.56 -2.45 -10.37
C GLN A 50 -20.69 -3.23 -11.06
N SER A 51 -21.74 -2.54 -11.53
CA SER A 51 -22.83 -3.19 -12.27
C SER A 51 -22.37 -3.92 -13.53
N LEU A 52 -21.42 -3.34 -14.27
CA LEU A 52 -20.84 -4.02 -15.43
C LEU A 52 -20.09 -5.30 -15.06
N VAL A 53 -19.32 -5.28 -13.95
CA VAL A 53 -18.61 -6.47 -13.47
C VAL A 53 -19.60 -7.57 -13.05
N GLU A 54 -20.65 -7.21 -12.29
CA GLU A 54 -21.69 -8.13 -11.83
C GLU A 54 -22.44 -8.83 -12.97
N LEU A 55 -22.56 -8.18 -14.14
CA LEU A 55 -23.19 -8.76 -15.33
C LEU A 55 -22.31 -9.78 -16.07
N HIS A 56 -21.00 -9.75 -15.88
CA HIS A 56 -20.04 -10.57 -16.65
C HIS A 56 -19.32 -11.63 -15.80
N ILE A 57 -19.23 -11.42 -14.49
CA ILE A 57 -18.40 -12.21 -13.58
C ILE A 57 -19.23 -12.56 -12.34
N SER A 58 -19.15 -13.81 -11.90
CA SER A 58 -19.82 -14.25 -10.67
C SER A 58 -19.23 -13.59 -9.42
N HIS A 59 -20.02 -13.53 -8.34
CA HIS A 59 -19.56 -12.97 -7.06
C HIS A 59 -18.28 -13.67 -6.54
N ASP A 60 -18.22 -15.00 -6.62
CA ASP A 60 -17.05 -15.78 -6.18
C ASP A 60 -15.78 -15.43 -6.97
N GLN A 61 -15.92 -15.23 -8.28
CA GLN A 61 -14.80 -14.81 -9.15
C GLN A 61 -14.36 -13.37 -8.83
N SER A 62 -15.30 -12.46 -8.58
CA SER A 62 -15.00 -11.08 -8.18
C SER A 62 -14.24 -11.04 -6.85
N GLU A 63 -14.67 -11.83 -5.85
CA GLU A 63 -13.99 -11.94 -4.56
C GLU A 63 -12.58 -12.53 -4.70
N GLU A 64 -12.39 -13.52 -5.57
CA GLU A 64 -11.06 -14.03 -5.90
C GLU A 64 -10.19 -12.93 -6.55
N MET A 65 -10.72 -12.17 -7.50
CA MET A 65 -9.98 -11.06 -8.13
C MET A 65 -9.54 -10.02 -7.09
N HIS A 66 -10.42 -9.64 -6.17
CA HIS A 66 -10.07 -8.73 -5.07
C HIS A 66 -9.01 -9.32 -4.13
N ARG A 67 -9.12 -10.61 -3.80
CA ARG A 67 -8.12 -11.32 -2.99
C ARG A 67 -6.76 -11.34 -3.69
N GLN A 68 -6.70 -11.69 -4.97
CA GLN A 68 -5.45 -11.68 -5.75
C GLN A 68 -4.85 -10.28 -5.84
N GLY A 69 -5.68 -9.25 -6.07
CA GLY A 69 -5.23 -7.85 -6.05
C GLY A 69 -4.56 -7.47 -4.73
N ARG A 70 -5.17 -7.81 -3.58
CA ARG A 70 -4.58 -7.57 -2.25
C ARG A 70 -3.26 -8.32 -2.05
N LEU A 71 -3.19 -9.58 -2.49
CA LEU A 71 -1.97 -10.38 -2.42
C LEU A 71 -0.85 -9.81 -3.28
N GLN A 72 -1.17 -9.31 -4.48
CA GLN A 72 -0.19 -8.71 -5.36
C GLN A 72 0.37 -7.42 -4.77
N VAL A 73 -0.47 -6.53 -4.23
CA VAL A 73 -0.02 -5.31 -3.54
C VAL A 73 0.92 -5.65 -2.38
N LYS A 74 0.62 -6.70 -1.61
CA LYS A 74 1.50 -7.16 -0.53
C LYS A 74 2.86 -7.61 -1.07
N LYS A 75 2.88 -8.39 -2.16
CA LYS A 75 4.12 -8.83 -2.81
C LYS A 75 4.94 -7.64 -3.31
N ASP A 76 4.30 -6.67 -3.95
CA ASP A 76 4.97 -5.47 -4.48
C ASP A 76 5.63 -4.64 -3.37
N ILE A 77 4.94 -4.49 -2.23
CA ILE A 77 5.50 -3.84 -1.03
C ILE A 77 6.71 -4.62 -0.51
N GLN A 78 6.59 -5.94 -0.38
CA GLN A 78 7.68 -6.79 0.10
C GLN A 78 8.91 -6.72 -0.81
N GLN A 79 8.71 -6.77 -2.13
CA GLN A 79 9.79 -6.66 -3.10
C GLN A 79 10.50 -5.31 -2.99
N ARG A 80 9.75 -4.21 -2.89
CA ARG A 80 10.36 -2.87 -2.74
C ARG A 80 11.17 -2.73 -1.45
N LEU A 81 10.70 -3.35 -0.36
CA LEU A 81 11.45 -3.37 0.90
C LEU A 81 12.74 -4.18 0.76
N HIS A 82 12.68 -5.32 0.07
CA HIS A 82 13.86 -6.11 -0.22
C HIS A 82 14.87 -5.32 -1.06
N ASP A 83 14.44 -4.77 -2.20
CA ASP A 83 15.28 -3.94 -3.09
C ASP A 83 15.86 -2.70 -2.38
N PHE A 84 15.16 -2.19 -1.36
CA PHE A 84 15.63 -1.08 -0.54
C PHE A 84 16.74 -1.51 0.43
N CYS A 85 16.62 -2.69 1.03
CA CYS A 85 17.58 -3.22 2.01
C CYS A 85 18.85 -3.79 1.35
N GLU A 86 18.78 -4.26 0.11
CA GLU A 86 19.94 -4.76 -0.63
C GLU A 86 20.81 -3.64 -1.24
N LYS A 87 20.36 -2.38 -1.17
CA LYS A 87 21.09 -1.19 -1.61
C LYS A 87 21.74 -0.46 -0.45
#